data_AF-A0A2V8V7E0-F1
#
_entry.id   AF-A0A2V8V7E0-F1
#
_cell.length_a   1.000
_cell.length_b   1.000
_cell.length_c   1.000
_cell.angle_alpha   90.00
_cell.angle_beta   90.00
_cell.angle_gamma   90.00
#
_symmetry.space_group_name_H-M   'P 1'
#
loop_
_entity.id
_entity.type
_entity.pdbx_description
1 polymer ?
#
loop_
_entity_poly.entity_id
_entity_poly.type
_entity_poly.pdbx_seq_one_letter_code
_entity_poly.pdbx_strand_id
1 'polypeptide(L)'
;MKKLRWIAAAGFAAVLFGSEVPSEAKRWWSHILYLADDKLQGRNTGSEGYRKAAVYVAGEFERAGLKPAGISGYFQPVKFKSREIVEEESSLALVQNRTAEPLTLGEDATISMRVDPAESVEGPLVFIGYGLTVPEMKYDDLAGLDLRGKIAVYVSGGPSSIPGPLSSHYQSASERGKYLERAGVVGTCVIMNPNGMDVPWERASLARFQPAMSLDYADMDETFGQKISVTINPAHADKLLAGSGHSADEILALAKDRKPLPQFPLAESLKARVGVHRTEVESPNVAGIVPGSDPKLKDEYVVLSAHLDHVGVGRPIKGDSIYNGAMDDASGVATLLDIAERLHHAKTKLRRSVLFVIVTGEEKGLLGSKYFATHPTVKRDQIVADLNVDMFLPLFPLHLMTVYGLDESDLGKQVRTVAAPMGIRIQADQEPQRNIFIRSDQYNFIRQGVPSLAFKVGYEKGTPEEATAKQWLKERYHAPSDDIHQPVDLKAAVDFDKVILALAEAVANADERPRWNSDSFFRRFATHAD
;
A
#
# COMPACT_ATOMS: atom_id res chain seq x y z
N MET A 1 -54.16 -36.05 -17.19
CA MET A 1 -53.41 -37.32 -17.05
C MET A 1 -51.96 -37.02 -16.75
N LYS A 2 -51.49 -37.46 -15.58
CA LYS A 2 -50.10 -37.36 -15.09
C LYS A 2 -49.17 -38.17 -16.00
N LYS A 3 -47.95 -37.66 -16.25
CA LYS A 3 -46.70 -38.34 -15.84
C LYS A 3 -45.48 -37.45 -16.05
N LEU A 4 -44.88 -37.14 -14.91
CA LEU A 4 -43.53 -36.64 -14.67
C LEU A 4 -42.49 -37.71 -15.06
N ARG A 5 -41.34 -37.32 -15.63
CA ARG A 5 -40.07 -38.02 -15.41
C ARG A 5 -38.88 -37.10 -15.72
N TRP A 6 -38.19 -36.71 -14.63
CA TRP A 6 -36.85 -36.15 -14.59
C TRP A 6 -35.82 -37.19 -15.07
N ILE A 7 -34.84 -36.80 -15.89
CA ILE A 7 -33.47 -37.36 -15.90
C ILE A 7 -32.45 -36.26 -16.28
N ALA A 8 -31.55 -36.03 -15.33
CA ALA A 8 -30.13 -35.68 -15.40
C ALA A 8 -29.66 -34.42 -16.15
N ALA A 9 -29.24 -33.46 -15.33
CA ALA A 9 -28.07 -32.63 -15.57
C ALA A 9 -26.80 -33.48 -15.78
N ALA A 10 -26.04 -33.17 -16.82
CA ALA A 10 -24.58 -33.26 -16.88
C ALA A 10 -24.14 -32.80 -18.28
N GLY A 11 -23.22 -31.85 -18.36
CA GLY A 11 -22.50 -31.56 -19.60
C GLY A 11 -22.48 -30.11 -20.01
N PHE A 12 -21.74 -29.28 -19.27
CA PHE A 12 -20.94 -28.21 -19.87
C PHE A 12 -19.70 -28.00 -19.01
N ALA A 13 -18.76 -28.94 -19.15
CA ALA A 13 -17.38 -28.80 -18.70
C ALA A 13 -16.50 -29.53 -19.70
N ALA A 14 -16.27 -28.90 -20.86
CA ALA A 14 -15.17 -29.22 -21.77
C ALA A 14 -15.17 -28.21 -22.91
N VAL A 15 -14.52 -27.06 -22.71
CA VAL A 15 -13.99 -26.27 -23.83
C VAL A 15 -12.61 -25.77 -23.41
N LEU A 16 -11.59 -26.37 -24.05
CA LEU A 16 -10.20 -25.92 -24.23
C LEU A 16 -9.24 -25.95 -23.01
N PHE A 17 -8.80 -27.15 -22.62
CA PHE A 17 -7.44 -27.33 -22.08
C PHE A 17 -6.53 -27.91 -23.18
N GLY A 18 -6.13 -27.06 -24.11
CA GLY A 18 -4.97 -27.30 -24.97
C GLY A 18 -3.75 -26.65 -24.31
N SER A 19 -2.76 -27.48 -23.95
CA SER A 19 -1.59 -27.24 -23.07
C SER A 19 -1.83 -27.52 -21.58
N GLU A 20 -1.05 -28.45 -21.02
CA GLU A 20 -1.00 -28.68 -19.57
C GLU A 20 -0.55 -27.38 -18.89
N VAL A 21 -1.36 -26.89 -17.93
CA VAL A 21 -0.96 -25.75 -17.09
C VAL A 21 0.42 -26.05 -16.48
N PRO A 22 1.43 -25.17 -16.66
CA PRO A 22 2.77 -25.39 -16.13
C PRO A 22 2.77 -25.70 -14.64
N SER A 23 3.72 -26.52 -14.18
CA SER A 23 3.82 -26.90 -12.76
C SER A 23 3.96 -25.69 -11.83
N GLU A 24 4.64 -24.66 -12.31
CA GLU A 24 4.89 -23.40 -11.63
C GLU A 24 3.59 -22.60 -11.43
N ALA A 25 2.76 -22.53 -12.47
CA ALA A 25 1.44 -21.90 -12.38
C ALA A 25 0.55 -22.61 -11.35
N LYS A 26 0.61 -23.96 -11.32
CA LYS A 26 -0.16 -24.75 -10.34
C LYS A 26 0.32 -24.51 -8.91
N ARG A 27 1.63 -24.39 -8.69
CA ARG A 27 2.21 -24.12 -7.37
C ARG A 27 1.89 -22.70 -6.90
N TRP A 28 2.13 -21.68 -7.73
CA TRP A 28 1.76 -20.31 -7.41
C TRP A 28 0.27 -20.19 -7.04
N TRP A 29 -0.62 -20.79 -7.85
CA TRP A 29 -2.06 -20.76 -7.58
C TRP A 29 -2.46 -21.53 -6.32
N SER A 30 -1.77 -22.62 -5.95
CA SER A 30 -2.11 -23.39 -4.75
C SER A 30 -1.87 -22.60 -3.46
N HIS A 31 -0.83 -21.75 -3.43
CA HIS A 31 -0.61 -20.82 -2.32
C HIS A 31 -1.77 -19.83 -2.19
N ILE A 32 -2.26 -19.28 -3.30
CA ILE A 32 -3.40 -18.35 -3.31
C ILE A 32 -4.68 -19.05 -2.84
N LEU A 33 -4.93 -20.28 -3.31
CA LEU A 33 -6.09 -21.07 -2.87
C LEU A 33 -6.12 -21.28 -1.36
N TYR A 34 -4.96 -21.44 -0.72
CA TYR A 34 -4.88 -21.53 0.74
C TYR A 34 -5.04 -20.16 1.39
N LEU A 35 -4.24 -19.18 0.97
CA LEU A 35 -4.17 -17.86 1.60
C LEU A 35 -5.51 -17.13 1.50
N ALA A 36 -6.23 -17.25 0.39
CA ALA A 36 -7.54 -16.64 0.18
C ALA A 36 -8.73 -17.55 0.57
N ASP A 37 -8.52 -18.65 1.31
CA ASP A 37 -9.62 -19.49 1.82
C ASP A 37 -10.40 -18.75 2.92
N ASP A 38 -11.73 -18.85 2.93
CA ASP A 38 -12.63 -18.25 3.93
C ASP A 38 -12.26 -18.62 5.37
N LYS A 39 -11.61 -19.77 5.60
CA LYS A 39 -11.11 -20.19 6.92
C LYS A 39 -10.07 -19.24 7.50
N LEU A 40 -9.42 -18.43 6.66
CA LEU A 40 -8.48 -17.39 7.06
C LEU A 40 -9.15 -16.03 7.23
N GLN A 41 -10.46 -15.92 6.98
CA GLN A 41 -11.31 -14.76 7.33
C GLN A 41 -10.72 -13.43 6.87
N GLY A 42 -10.08 -13.41 5.69
CA GLY A 42 -9.46 -12.22 5.10
C GLY A 42 -8.20 -11.70 5.79
N ARG A 43 -7.59 -12.47 6.70
CA ARG A 43 -6.25 -12.22 7.26
C ARG A 43 -6.00 -10.81 7.82
N ASN A 44 -6.99 -10.16 8.45
CA ASN A 44 -6.76 -8.84 9.06
C ASN A 44 -5.60 -8.87 10.06
N THR A 45 -4.82 -7.80 10.11
CA THR A 45 -3.68 -7.67 11.02
C THR A 45 -4.05 -8.02 12.46
N GLY A 46 -3.28 -8.94 13.06
CA GLY A 46 -3.49 -9.43 14.43
C GLY A 46 -4.65 -10.43 14.61
N SER A 47 -5.40 -10.74 13.56
CA SER A 47 -6.49 -11.73 13.60
C SER A 47 -5.97 -13.16 13.69
N GLU A 48 -6.84 -14.08 14.08
CA GLU A 48 -6.56 -15.52 14.04
C GLU A 48 -6.31 -16.02 12.61
N GLY A 49 -7.00 -15.44 11.63
CA GLY A 49 -6.78 -15.69 10.21
C GLY A 49 -5.36 -15.36 9.76
N TYR A 50 -4.86 -14.19 10.16
CA TYR A 50 -3.48 -13.77 9.89
C TYR A 50 -2.48 -14.73 10.55
N ARG A 51 -2.68 -15.11 11.82
CA ARG A 51 -1.78 -16.04 12.53
C ARG A 51 -1.65 -17.37 11.81
N LYS A 52 -2.76 -17.95 11.34
CA LYS A 52 -2.75 -19.18 10.55
C LYS A 52 -1.99 -19.02 9.24
N ALA A 53 -2.21 -17.90 8.55
CA ALA A 53 -1.48 -17.58 7.32
C ALA A 53 0.03 -17.42 7.57
N ALA A 54 0.43 -16.76 8.66
CA ALA A 54 1.83 -16.57 9.03
C ALA A 54 2.52 -17.91 9.36
N VAL A 55 1.81 -18.82 10.06
CA VAL A 55 2.30 -20.18 10.31
C VAL A 55 2.44 -20.99 9.02
N TYR A 56 1.49 -20.84 8.09
CA TYR A 56 1.59 -21.46 6.78
C TYR A 56 2.83 -20.98 6.01
N VAL A 57 3.05 -19.66 5.92
CA VAL A 57 4.23 -19.07 5.27
C VAL A 57 5.53 -19.57 5.91
N ALA A 58 5.61 -19.58 7.24
CA ALA A 58 6.78 -20.10 7.95
C ALA A 58 7.03 -21.59 7.64
N GLY A 59 5.97 -22.40 7.55
CA GLY A 59 6.05 -23.80 7.17
C GLY A 59 6.52 -24.00 5.72
N GLU A 60 6.08 -23.17 4.78
CA GLU A 60 6.56 -23.22 3.40
C GLU A 60 8.02 -22.73 3.28
N PHE A 61 8.43 -21.74 4.06
CA PHE A 61 9.85 -21.35 4.17
C PHE A 61 10.72 -22.50 4.71
N GLU A 62 10.26 -23.19 5.76
CA GLU A 62 10.97 -24.37 6.30
C GLU A 62 11.06 -25.49 5.26
N ARG A 63 9.96 -25.76 4.54
CA ARG A 63 9.89 -26.77 3.47
C ARG A 63 10.85 -26.44 2.32
N ALA A 64 10.99 -25.16 1.98
CA ALA A 64 11.98 -24.65 1.03
C ALA A 64 13.40 -24.50 1.62
N GLY A 65 13.64 -24.95 2.87
CA GLY A 65 14.96 -25.00 3.49
C GLY A 65 15.55 -23.65 3.89
N LEU A 66 14.75 -22.58 3.94
CA LEU A 66 15.20 -21.27 4.40
C LEU A 66 15.57 -21.35 5.89
N LYS A 67 16.58 -20.59 6.31
CA LYS A 67 16.92 -20.43 7.72
C LYS A 67 15.99 -19.41 8.38
N PRO A 68 15.48 -19.67 9.60
CA PRO A 68 14.68 -18.68 10.31
C PRO A 68 15.46 -17.38 10.50
N ALA A 69 14.81 -16.25 10.25
CA ALA A 69 15.41 -14.91 10.35
C ALA A 69 14.52 -13.92 11.12
N GLY A 70 13.58 -14.42 11.92
CA GLY A 70 12.86 -13.64 12.91
C GLY A 70 13.64 -13.53 14.23
N ILE A 71 13.05 -12.83 15.21
CA ILE A 71 13.57 -12.80 16.59
C ILE A 71 13.04 -13.97 17.44
N SER A 72 12.03 -14.68 16.94
CA SER A 72 11.47 -15.90 17.52
C SER A 72 11.20 -16.92 16.41
N GLY A 73 12.25 -17.65 16.00
CA GLY A 73 12.18 -18.53 14.83
C GLY A 73 12.01 -17.70 13.55
N TYR A 74 10.99 -17.98 12.75
CA TYR A 74 10.67 -17.18 11.56
C TYR A 74 9.95 -15.87 11.92
N PHE A 75 9.44 -15.71 13.13
CA PHE A 75 8.54 -14.61 13.47
C PHE A 75 9.27 -13.41 14.06
N GLN A 76 8.85 -12.22 13.65
CA GLN A 76 9.18 -10.94 14.29
C GLN A 76 7.88 -10.27 14.77
N PRO A 77 7.48 -10.45 16.04
CA PRO A 77 6.30 -9.81 16.61
C PRO A 77 6.34 -8.28 16.50
N VAL A 78 5.23 -7.67 16.10
CA VAL A 78 5.05 -6.23 16.01
C VAL A 78 3.83 -5.82 16.84
N LYS A 79 3.97 -4.76 17.64
CA LYS A 79 2.92 -4.26 18.52
C LYS A 79 2.25 -3.03 17.92
N PHE A 80 0.93 -2.98 18.08
CA PHE A 80 0.07 -1.97 17.50
C PHE A 80 -0.91 -1.41 18.54
N LYS A 81 -1.20 -0.12 18.42
CA LYS A 81 -2.38 0.51 19.00
C LYS A 81 -3.48 0.51 17.94
N SER A 82 -4.56 -0.22 18.21
CA SER A 82 -5.74 -0.30 17.36
C SER A 82 -6.82 0.66 17.86
N ARG A 83 -7.51 1.30 16.92
CA ARG A 83 -8.54 2.30 17.15
C ARG A 83 -9.71 2.04 16.21
N GLU A 84 -10.90 1.94 16.79
CA GLU A 84 -12.14 1.77 16.06
C GLU A 84 -13.12 2.85 16.51
N ILE A 85 -13.80 3.48 15.54
CA ILE A 85 -14.79 4.50 15.83
C ILE A 85 -16.06 3.88 16.41
N VAL A 86 -16.62 4.50 17.46
CA VAL A 86 -17.97 4.21 17.95
C VAL A 86 -18.88 5.27 17.35
N GLU A 87 -19.51 4.96 16.22
CA GLU A 87 -20.28 5.95 15.44
C GLU A 87 -21.45 6.53 16.23
N GLU A 88 -22.12 5.75 17.08
CA GLU A 88 -23.26 6.24 17.88
C GLU A 88 -22.86 7.32 18.91
N GLU A 89 -21.58 7.35 19.29
CA GLU A 89 -21.01 8.32 20.22
C GLU A 89 -20.29 9.48 19.50
N SER A 90 -20.23 9.43 18.17
CA SER A 90 -19.45 10.35 17.35
C SER A 90 -20.34 11.33 16.58
N SER A 91 -19.86 12.56 16.39
CA SER A 91 -20.53 13.57 15.59
C SER A 91 -19.54 14.54 14.96
N LEU A 92 -19.94 15.10 13.82
CA LEU A 92 -19.17 16.09 13.07
C LEU A 92 -20.12 17.20 12.61
N ALA A 93 -19.70 18.46 12.74
CA ALA A 93 -20.47 19.61 12.30
C ALA A 93 -19.56 20.76 11.85
N LEU A 94 -20.07 21.54 10.91
CA LEU A 94 -19.53 22.85 10.56
C LEU A 94 -20.26 23.90 11.39
N VAL A 95 -19.53 24.85 11.94
CA VAL A 95 -20.07 25.87 12.85
C VAL A 95 -19.77 27.25 12.31
N GLN A 96 -20.83 28.02 12.07
CA GLN A 96 -20.77 29.42 11.66
C GLN A 96 -21.76 30.24 12.48
N ASN A 97 -21.32 31.36 13.06
CA ASN A 97 -22.20 32.27 13.82
C ASN A 97 -23.05 31.58 14.92
N ARG A 98 -22.49 30.55 15.58
CA ARG A 98 -23.15 29.69 16.59
C ARG A 98 -24.25 28.76 16.07
N THR A 99 -24.49 28.75 14.76
CA THR A 99 -25.28 27.72 14.10
C THR A 99 -24.37 26.56 13.73
N ALA A 100 -24.77 25.34 14.08
CA ALA A 100 -24.06 24.13 13.71
C ALA A 100 -24.83 23.43 12.58
N GLU A 101 -24.18 23.23 11.44
CA GLU A 101 -24.63 22.37 10.35
C GLU A 101 -24.01 20.97 10.53
N PRO A 102 -24.79 19.93 10.84
CA PRO A 102 -24.27 18.57 10.98
C PRO A 102 -23.74 18.03 9.65
N LEU A 103 -22.64 17.29 9.71
CA LEU A 103 -22.11 16.47 8.61
C LEU A 103 -22.42 15.00 8.86
N THR A 104 -23.02 14.34 7.88
CA THR A 104 -23.38 12.92 7.97
C THR A 104 -22.16 12.04 7.71
N LEU A 105 -21.78 11.20 8.68
CA LEU A 105 -20.66 10.28 8.54
C LEU A 105 -20.94 9.20 7.47
N GLY A 106 -19.99 8.98 6.56
CA GLY A 106 -20.09 8.10 5.41
C GLY A 106 -20.70 8.74 4.16
N GLU A 107 -21.46 9.82 4.31
CA GLU A 107 -22.06 10.57 3.19
C GLU A 107 -21.27 11.85 2.90
N ASP A 108 -21.14 12.74 3.88
CA ASP A 108 -20.43 14.01 3.75
C ASP A 108 -18.94 13.87 4.04
N ALA A 109 -18.60 13.05 5.04
CA ALA A 109 -17.25 12.93 5.56
C ALA A 109 -17.05 11.61 6.31
N THR A 110 -15.80 11.23 6.58
CA THR A 110 -15.43 10.17 7.53
C THR A 110 -14.37 10.67 8.49
N ILE A 111 -14.40 10.19 9.73
CA ILE A 111 -13.33 10.47 10.70
C ILE A 111 -12.30 9.35 10.59
N SER A 112 -11.05 9.69 10.28
CA SER A 112 -9.97 8.73 10.16
C SER A 112 -9.38 8.39 11.53
N MET A 113 -9.40 7.10 11.88
CA MET A 113 -8.75 6.57 13.09
C MET A 113 -7.24 6.31 12.91
N ARG A 114 -6.63 6.78 11.81
CA ARG A 114 -5.17 6.71 11.62
C ARG A 114 -4.42 7.62 12.60
N VAL A 115 -5.04 8.71 13.03
CA VAL A 115 -4.60 9.50 14.19
C VAL A 115 -5.36 9.03 15.44
N ASP A 116 -4.81 9.23 16.63
CA ASP A 116 -5.54 9.01 17.87
C ASP A 116 -6.37 10.27 18.20
N PRO A 117 -7.70 10.25 18.00
CA PRO A 117 -8.48 11.48 18.10
C PRO A 117 -8.72 11.86 19.56
N ALA A 118 -8.79 13.16 19.82
CA ALA A 118 -9.31 13.66 21.08
C ALA A 118 -10.82 13.42 21.17
N GLU A 119 -11.35 13.29 22.39
CA GLU A 119 -12.78 13.09 22.63
C GLU A 119 -13.64 14.22 22.01
N SER A 120 -13.13 15.45 22.04
CA SER A 120 -13.74 16.59 21.36
C SER A 120 -12.69 17.54 20.81
N VAL A 121 -12.97 18.07 19.62
CA VAL A 121 -12.17 19.08 18.95
C VAL A 121 -13.10 20.14 18.37
N GLU A 122 -12.77 21.41 18.57
CA GLU A 122 -13.39 22.53 17.88
C GLU A 122 -12.30 23.47 17.43
N GLY A 123 -12.28 23.86 16.15
CA GLY A 123 -11.18 24.64 15.60
C GLY A 123 -11.52 25.36 14.29
N PRO A 124 -11.01 26.59 14.08
CA PRO A 124 -11.11 27.26 12.78
C PRO A 124 -10.46 26.45 11.67
N LEU A 125 -11.00 26.57 10.47
CA LEU A 125 -10.52 25.88 9.29
C LEU A 125 -9.72 26.83 8.37
N VAL A 126 -8.65 26.31 7.77
CA VAL A 126 -7.86 27.05 6.75
C VAL A 126 -7.60 26.12 5.58
N PHE A 127 -7.96 26.55 4.38
CA PHE A 127 -7.60 25.84 3.16
C PHE A 127 -6.14 26.15 2.79
N ILE A 128 -5.30 25.12 2.73
CA ILE A 128 -3.84 25.20 2.56
C ILE A 128 -3.38 24.63 1.21
N GLY A 129 -4.25 24.61 0.19
CA GLY A 129 -3.93 24.03 -1.11
C GLY A 129 -3.66 22.52 -1.03
N TYR A 130 -2.46 22.08 -1.42
CA TYR A 130 -2.05 20.68 -1.28
C TYR A 130 -1.39 20.36 0.07
N GLY A 131 -1.10 21.39 0.86
CA GLY A 131 -0.42 21.29 2.14
C GLY A 131 0.97 20.68 2.03
N LEU A 132 1.73 21.06 0.98
CA LEU A 132 3.09 20.57 0.75
C LEU A 132 4.13 21.63 1.10
N THR A 133 5.17 21.20 1.79
CA THR A 133 6.44 21.95 1.93
C THR A 133 7.54 21.09 1.32
N VAL A 134 8.10 21.54 0.19
CA VAL A 134 9.14 20.86 -0.60
C VAL A 134 10.36 21.79 -0.70
N PRO A 135 11.29 21.72 0.26
CA PRO A 135 12.45 22.60 0.34
C PRO A 135 13.31 22.61 -0.93
N GLU A 136 13.49 21.45 -1.56
CA GLU A 136 14.32 21.27 -2.76
C GLU A 136 13.81 22.10 -3.95
N MET A 137 12.50 22.36 -3.98
CA MET A 137 11.83 23.13 -5.02
C MET A 137 11.47 24.54 -4.57
N LYS A 138 11.83 24.93 -3.33
CA LYS A 138 11.38 26.19 -2.68
C LYS A 138 9.86 26.37 -2.75
N TYR A 139 9.12 25.27 -2.64
CA TYR A 139 7.67 25.26 -2.66
C TYR A 139 7.17 25.09 -1.23
N ASP A 140 6.29 25.97 -0.76
CA ASP A 140 5.72 25.89 0.58
C ASP A 140 4.29 26.44 0.60
N ASP A 141 3.30 25.54 0.63
CA ASP A 141 1.88 25.89 0.75
C ASP A 141 1.53 26.49 2.12
N LEU A 142 2.37 26.31 3.14
CA LEU A 142 2.11 26.79 4.50
C LEU A 142 2.65 28.20 4.73
N ALA A 143 3.47 28.71 3.81
CA ALA A 143 4.18 29.97 3.96
C ALA A 143 3.21 31.15 4.13
N GLY A 144 3.41 31.93 5.20
CA GLY A 144 2.63 33.13 5.48
C GLY A 144 1.22 32.87 6.04
N LEU A 145 0.84 31.62 6.27
CA LEU A 145 -0.47 31.27 6.86
C LEU A 145 -0.40 31.25 8.40
N ASP A 146 -1.45 31.77 9.04
CA ASP A 146 -1.66 31.58 10.48
C ASP A 146 -2.41 30.27 10.72
N LEU A 147 -1.70 29.24 11.15
CA LEU A 147 -2.20 27.86 11.32
C LEU A 147 -2.21 27.38 12.77
N ARG A 148 -1.72 28.17 13.71
CA ARG A 148 -1.58 27.77 15.12
C ARG A 148 -2.96 27.52 15.74
N GLY A 149 -3.19 26.31 16.24
CA GLY A 149 -4.47 25.92 16.85
C GLY A 149 -5.58 25.67 15.84
N LYS A 150 -5.30 25.67 14.53
CA LYS A 150 -6.29 25.52 13.46
C LYS A 150 -6.28 24.12 12.85
N ILE A 151 -7.35 23.83 12.12
CA ILE A 151 -7.51 22.59 11.37
C ILE A 151 -7.20 22.90 9.90
N ALA A 152 -6.23 22.19 9.34
CA ALA A 152 -5.80 22.38 7.97
C ALA A 152 -6.69 21.60 6.99
N VAL A 153 -7.22 22.29 5.98
CA VAL A 153 -8.00 21.70 4.89
C VAL A 153 -7.14 21.64 3.63
N TYR A 154 -7.00 20.47 3.01
CA TYR A 154 -6.17 20.33 1.81
C TYR A 154 -6.77 19.34 0.81
N VAL A 155 -6.33 19.42 -0.44
CA VAL A 155 -6.66 18.44 -1.49
C VAL A 155 -5.50 17.46 -1.64
N SER A 156 -5.80 16.17 -1.82
CA SER A 156 -4.74 15.19 -2.12
C SER A 156 -4.10 15.42 -3.49
N GLY A 157 -2.77 15.22 -3.59
CA GLY A 157 -1.99 15.44 -4.80
C GLY A 157 -0.93 16.53 -4.64
N GLY A 158 -0.49 17.07 -5.78
CA GLY A 158 0.50 18.15 -5.84
C GLY A 158 0.66 18.67 -7.28
N PRO A 159 1.26 19.86 -7.44
CA PRO A 159 1.41 20.50 -8.74
C PRO A 159 2.33 19.71 -9.68
N SER A 160 2.17 19.92 -10.98
CA SER A 160 2.97 19.27 -12.03
C SER A 160 4.43 19.72 -12.06
N SER A 161 4.74 20.87 -11.46
CA SER A 161 6.10 21.39 -11.32
C SER A 161 6.98 20.58 -10.36
N ILE A 162 6.38 19.77 -9.47
CA ILE A 162 7.11 18.90 -8.54
C ILE A 162 7.19 17.49 -9.14
N PRO A 163 8.40 16.91 -9.28
CA PRO A 163 8.58 15.53 -9.73
C PRO A 163 7.74 14.52 -8.92
N GLY A 164 7.24 13.48 -9.58
CA GLY A 164 6.32 12.50 -8.98
C GLY A 164 6.83 11.90 -7.67
N PRO A 165 8.01 11.24 -7.64
CA PRO A 165 8.54 10.63 -6.42
C PRO A 165 8.78 11.64 -5.29
N LEU A 166 9.23 12.85 -5.62
CA LEU A 166 9.43 13.94 -4.66
C LEU A 166 8.10 14.43 -4.07
N SER A 167 7.10 14.63 -4.93
CA SER A 167 5.74 14.98 -4.52
C SER A 167 5.14 13.91 -3.62
N SER A 168 5.30 12.64 -3.99
CA SER A 168 4.84 11.49 -3.21
C SER A 168 5.47 11.44 -1.83
N HIS A 169 6.79 11.64 -1.74
CA HIS A 169 7.51 11.68 -0.47
C HIS A 169 6.92 12.72 0.50
N TYR A 170 6.75 13.96 0.03
CA TYR A 170 6.20 15.05 0.86
C TYR A 170 4.68 14.96 1.09
N GLN A 171 3.97 14.15 0.31
CA GLN A 171 2.58 13.76 0.59
C GLN A 171 2.45 12.67 1.67
N SER A 172 3.54 12.00 2.07
CA SER A 172 3.48 10.98 3.13
C SER A 172 3.02 11.57 4.46
N ALA A 173 2.32 10.76 5.27
CA ALA A 173 1.84 11.20 6.59
C ALA A 173 3.00 11.69 7.48
N SER A 174 4.14 10.99 7.41
CA SER A 174 5.40 11.36 8.09
C SER A 174 5.85 12.77 7.74
N GLU A 175 6.03 13.06 6.45
CA GLU A 175 6.60 14.35 6.02
C GLU A 175 5.61 15.49 6.18
N ARG A 176 4.37 15.32 5.70
CA ARG A 176 3.33 16.36 5.85
C ARG A 176 3.09 16.66 7.32
N GLY A 177 2.99 15.64 8.16
CA GLY A 177 2.74 15.78 9.59
C GLY A 177 3.80 16.61 10.31
N LYS A 178 5.10 16.40 10.01
CA LYS A 178 6.20 17.24 10.56
C LYS A 178 6.02 18.72 10.25
N TYR A 179 5.62 19.07 9.03
CA TYR A 179 5.45 20.48 8.65
C TYR A 179 4.17 21.09 9.24
N LEU A 180 3.06 20.33 9.26
CA LEU A 180 1.81 20.77 9.89
C LEU A 180 1.97 20.98 11.40
N GLU A 181 2.66 20.08 12.09
CA GLU A 181 2.94 20.20 13.53
C GLU A 181 3.79 21.44 13.83
N ARG A 182 4.85 21.69 13.05
CA ARG A 182 5.68 22.91 13.17
C ARG A 182 4.86 24.19 12.94
N ALA A 183 3.87 24.15 12.06
CA ALA A 183 2.95 25.25 11.82
C ALA A 183 1.88 25.40 12.93
N GLY A 184 1.82 24.46 13.88
CA GLY A 184 0.89 24.46 15.00
C GLY A 184 -0.52 23.97 14.66
N VAL A 185 -0.68 23.24 13.56
CA VAL A 185 -1.94 22.62 13.15
C VAL A 185 -2.34 21.55 14.15
N VAL A 186 -3.62 21.52 14.55
CA VAL A 186 -4.14 20.58 15.56
C VAL A 186 -4.99 19.45 14.96
N GLY A 187 -5.30 19.52 13.66
CA GLY A 187 -6.06 18.49 12.97
C GLY A 187 -6.12 18.75 11.47
N THR A 188 -6.64 17.78 10.72
CA THR A 188 -6.71 17.86 9.25
C THR A 188 -8.07 17.49 8.69
N CYS A 189 -8.44 18.13 7.58
CA CYS A 189 -9.52 17.71 6.69
C CYS A 189 -8.94 17.53 5.28
N VAL A 190 -8.99 16.32 4.73
CA VAL A 190 -8.56 16.06 3.36
C VAL A 190 -9.75 15.93 2.42
N ILE A 191 -9.75 16.72 1.34
CA ILE A 191 -10.65 16.54 0.21
C ILE A 191 -9.94 15.59 -0.76
N MET A 192 -10.53 14.42 -1.02
CA MET A 192 -9.94 13.45 -1.95
C MET A 192 -10.02 13.98 -3.38
N ASN A 193 -8.91 13.97 -4.11
CA ASN A 193 -8.92 14.29 -5.55
C ASN A 193 -9.59 13.14 -6.33
N PRO A 194 -10.72 13.37 -7.02
CA PRO A 194 -11.41 12.31 -7.76
C PRO A 194 -10.55 11.61 -8.83
N ASN A 195 -9.55 12.30 -9.40
CA ASN A 195 -8.66 11.70 -10.41
C ASN A 195 -7.63 10.72 -9.81
N GLY A 196 -7.48 10.70 -8.49
CA GLY A 196 -6.65 9.73 -7.77
C GLY A 196 -7.47 8.60 -7.14
N MET A 197 -8.79 8.61 -7.28
CA MET A 197 -9.69 7.62 -6.69
C MET A 197 -9.96 6.47 -7.66
N ASP A 198 -9.47 5.28 -7.32
CA ASP A 198 -9.82 4.05 -8.04
C ASP A 198 -11.16 3.45 -7.54
N VAL A 199 -11.53 3.78 -6.31
CA VAL A 199 -12.70 3.23 -5.60
C VAL A 199 -13.75 4.33 -5.41
N PRO A 200 -15.04 4.09 -5.78
CA PRO A 200 -16.12 5.04 -5.52
C PRO A 200 -16.26 5.37 -4.02
N TRP A 201 -16.67 6.60 -3.71
CA TRP A 201 -16.79 7.09 -2.33
C TRP A 201 -17.65 6.18 -1.45
N GLU A 202 -18.80 5.73 -1.97
CA GLU A 202 -19.76 4.90 -1.24
C GLU A 202 -19.13 3.59 -0.76
N ARG A 203 -18.16 3.07 -1.52
CA ARG A 203 -17.42 1.86 -1.18
C ARG A 203 -16.22 2.18 -0.28
N ALA A 204 -15.46 3.22 -0.62
CA ALA A 204 -14.29 3.65 0.16
C ALA A 204 -14.66 4.07 1.59
N SER A 205 -15.82 4.71 1.78
CA SER A 205 -16.27 5.19 3.08
C SER A 205 -16.61 4.05 4.06
N LEU A 206 -16.81 2.81 3.58
CA LEU A 206 -17.02 1.64 4.43
C LEU A 206 -15.77 1.26 5.24
N ALA A 207 -14.58 1.67 4.80
CA ALA A 207 -13.33 1.44 5.52
C ALA A 207 -13.31 2.12 6.90
N ARG A 208 -14.17 3.12 7.15
CA ARG A 208 -14.28 3.76 8.47
C ARG A 208 -14.74 2.81 9.59
N PHE A 209 -15.39 1.71 9.24
CA PHE A 209 -15.80 0.66 10.17
C PHE A 209 -14.69 -0.34 10.47
N GLN A 210 -13.56 -0.26 9.78
CA GLN A 210 -12.42 -1.13 10.03
C GLN A 210 -11.52 -0.49 11.09
N PRO A 211 -10.97 -1.28 12.03
CA PRO A 211 -9.97 -0.77 12.95
C PRO A 211 -8.76 -0.23 12.19
N ALA A 212 -8.35 0.99 12.53
CA ALA A 212 -7.09 1.56 12.09
C ALA A 212 -6.02 1.29 13.16
N MET A 213 -4.76 1.23 12.75
CA MET A 213 -3.66 0.92 13.67
C MET A 213 -2.51 1.90 13.50
N SER A 214 -1.70 2.03 14.55
CA SER A 214 -0.36 2.61 14.50
C SER A 214 0.59 1.70 15.27
N LEU A 215 1.87 1.82 14.99
CA LEU A 215 2.91 1.16 15.77
C LEU A 215 2.88 1.64 17.24
N ASP A 216 3.04 0.71 18.18
CA ASP A 216 3.14 1.00 19.61
C ASP A 216 4.61 1.24 20.03
N TYR A 217 5.27 2.17 19.33
CA TYR A 217 6.66 2.54 19.57
C TYR A 217 6.81 4.06 19.46
N ALA A 218 7.31 4.70 20.52
CA ALA A 218 7.33 6.16 20.64
C ALA A 218 8.18 6.85 19.57
N ASP A 219 9.26 6.21 19.12
CA ASP A 219 10.16 6.68 18.05
C ASP A 219 9.55 6.53 16.64
N MET A 220 8.38 5.90 16.52
CA MET A 220 7.70 5.62 15.26
C MET A 220 6.32 6.27 15.16
N ASP A 221 5.94 7.10 16.13
CA ASP A 221 4.69 7.86 16.11
C ASP A 221 4.74 8.93 15.00
N GLU A 222 3.84 8.78 14.01
CA GLU A 222 3.67 9.71 12.89
C GLU A 222 2.31 10.41 12.94
N THR A 223 1.69 10.50 14.12
CA THR A 223 0.45 11.27 14.33
C THR A 223 0.72 12.77 14.53
N PHE A 224 1.93 13.12 14.98
CA PHE A 224 2.41 14.50 15.17
C PHE A 224 1.44 15.40 15.95
N GLY A 225 0.84 14.85 17.02
CA GLY A 225 -0.05 15.59 17.91
C GLY A 225 -1.41 16.00 17.29
N GLN A 226 -1.75 15.50 16.10
CA GLN A 226 -3.07 15.74 15.50
C GLN A 226 -4.17 15.11 16.35
N LYS A 227 -5.18 15.92 16.68
CA LYS A 227 -6.32 15.53 17.51
C LYS A 227 -7.53 15.06 16.72
N ILE A 228 -7.53 15.27 15.40
CA ILE A 228 -8.60 14.84 14.50
C ILE A 228 -8.06 14.77 13.07
N SER A 229 -8.51 13.76 12.32
CA SER A 229 -8.34 13.71 10.87
C SER A 229 -9.67 13.35 10.24
N VAL A 230 -10.10 14.13 9.25
CA VAL A 230 -11.36 13.96 8.55
C VAL A 230 -11.08 13.82 7.05
N THR A 231 -11.75 12.87 6.41
CA THR A 231 -11.80 12.80 4.94
C THR A 231 -13.15 13.34 4.50
N ILE A 232 -13.16 14.31 3.58
CA ILE A 232 -14.37 14.95 3.05
C ILE A 232 -14.72 14.29 1.72
N ASN A 233 -16.01 13.99 1.52
CA ASN A 233 -16.51 13.56 0.23
C ASN A 233 -16.32 14.70 -0.78
N PRO A 234 -15.54 14.53 -1.86
CA PRO A 234 -15.33 15.60 -2.82
C PRO A 234 -16.62 16.11 -3.46
N ALA A 235 -17.66 15.27 -3.58
CA ALA A 235 -18.96 15.68 -4.10
C ALA A 235 -19.69 16.67 -3.18
N HIS A 236 -19.38 16.67 -1.87
CA HIS A 236 -20.03 17.52 -0.86
C HIS A 236 -19.07 18.58 -0.30
N ALA A 237 -17.90 18.77 -0.92
CA ALA A 237 -16.87 19.70 -0.45
C ALA A 237 -17.34 21.17 -0.44
N ASP A 238 -18.37 21.54 -1.23
CA ASP A 238 -18.95 22.89 -1.20
C ASP A 238 -19.55 23.26 0.16
N LYS A 239 -20.01 22.29 0.97
CA LYS A 239 -20.44 22.55 2.35
C LYS A 239 -19.31 23.22 3.14
N LEU A 240 -18.09 22.68 3.02
CA LEU A 240 -16.90 23.18 3.71
C LEU A 240 -16.39 24.52 3.15
N LEU A 241 -16.59 24.75 1.84
CA LEU A 241 -16.10 25.93 1.13
C LEU A 241 -17.10 27.10 1.13
N ALA A 242 -18.30 26.90 1.68
CA ALA A 242 -19.35 27.89 1.71
C ALA A 242 -18.87 29.22 2.33
N GLY A 243 -19.16 30.33 1.64
CA GLY A 243 -18.77 31.67 2.09
C GLY A 243 -17.29 32.01 1.95
N SER A 244 -16.45 31.13 1.40
CA SER A 244 -15.02 31.39 1.16
C SER A 244 -14.73 32.21 -0.10
N GLY A 245 -15.68 32.26 -1.04
CA GLY A 245 -15.48 32.84 -2.38
C GLY A 245 -14.91 31.85 -3.41
N HIS A 246 -14.65 30.60 -3.02
CA HIS A 246 -14.22 29.51 -3.89
C HIS A 246 -15.24 28.37 -3.92
N SER A 247 -15.29 27.62 -5.03
CA SER A 247 -16.12 26.41 -5.15
C SER A 247 -15.28 25.13 -5.22
N ALA A 248 -15.89 23.99 -4.88
CA ALA A 248 -15.28 22.69 -5.02
C ALA A 248 -14.91 22.40 -6.48
N ASP A 249 -15.78 22.75 -7.44
CA ASP A 249 -15.53 22.57 -8.87
C ASP A 249 -14.29 23.33 -9.34
N GLU A 250 -14.10 24.58 -8.90
CA GLU A 250 -12.91 25.37 -9.21
C GLU A 250 -11.63 24.68 -8.69
N ILE A 251 -11.63 24.34 -7.40
CA ILE A 251 -10.48 23.75 -6.72
C ILE A 251 -10.12 22.38 -7.32
N LEU A 252 -11.13 21.53 -7.56
CA LEU A 252 -10.92 20.19 -8.12
C LEU A 252 -10.52 20.24 -9.60
N ALA A 253 -10.95 21.24 -10.36
CA ALA A 253 -10.46 21.47 -11.72
C ALA A 253 -8.98 21.88 -11.73
N LEU A 254 -8.56 22.77 -10.83
CA LEU A 254 -7.13 23.10 -10.65
C LEU A 254 -6.32 21.86 -10.22
N ALA A 255 -6.87 21.07 -9.30
CA ALA A 255 -6.23 19.86 -8.80
C ALA A 255 -6.08 18.78 -9.88
N LYS A 256 -7.09 18.63 -10.75
CA LYS A 256 -7.06 17.75 -11.93
C LYS A 256 -5.93 18.13 -12.88
N ASP A 257 -5.78 19.43 -13.15
CA ASP A 257 -4.73 19.97 -14.02
C ASP A 257 -3.36 20.05 -13.33
N ARG A 258 -3.27 19.64 -12.06
CA ARG A 258 -2.07 19.73 -11.21
C ARG A 258 -1.47 21.14 -11.22
N LYS A 259 -2.33 22.15 -11.08
CA LYS A 259 -1.96 23.56 -10.90
C LYS A 259 -1.79 23.86 -9.41
N PRO A 260 -0.98 24.87 -9.03
CA PRO A 260 -1.00 25.39 -7.66
C PRO A 260 -2.43 25.73 -7.24
N LEU A 261 -2.76 25.41 -5.99
CA LEU A 261 -4.07 25.70 -5.40
C LEU A 261 -4.00 26.98 -4.57
N PRO A 262 -5.08 27.76 -4.48
CA PRO A 262 -5.15 28.91 -3.59
C PRO A 262 -5.08 28.50 -2.12
N GLN A 263 -4.77 29.46 -1.24
CA GLN A 263 -4.80 29.30 0.21
C GLN A 263 -5.65 30.42 0.84
N PHE A 264 -6.56 30.07 1.75
CA PHE A 264 -7.49 31.03 2.34
C PHE A 264 -8.11 30.50 3.64
N PRO A 265 -8.48 31.39 4.58
CA PRO A 265 -9.28 31.01 5.73
C PRO A 265 -10.70 30.60 5.28
N LEU A 266 -11.27 29.61 5.94
CA LEU A 266 -12.67 29.24 5.73
C LEU A 266 -13.58 29.98 6.69
N ALA A 267 -14.83 30.19 6.28
CA ALA A 267 -15.80 30.97 7.05
C ALA A 267 -16.31 30.24 8.30
N GLU A 268 -16.07 28.94 8.37
CA GLU A 268 -16.61 28.04 9.38
C GLU A 268 -15.48 27.40 10.22
N SER A 269 -15.85 26.94 11.41
CA SER A 269 -15.02 26.05 12.23
C SER A 269 -15.56 24.63 12.17
N LEU A 270 -14.68 23.63 12.30
CA LEU A 270 -15.09 22.25 12.50
C LEU A 270 -15.32 21.99 13.98
N LYS A 271 -16.40 21.29 14.31
CA LYS A 271 -16.66 20.73 15.63
C LYS A 271 -16.85 19.22 15.52
N ALA A 272 -16.12 18.48 16.34
CA ALA A 272 -16.18 17.03 16.40
C ALA A 272 -16.33 16.55 17.85
N ARG A 273 -17.10 15.48 18.03
CA ARG A 273 -17.03 14.58 19.18
C ARG A 273 -16.75 13.18 18.65
N VAL A 274 -15.83 12.46 19.28
CA VAL A 274 -15.41 11.14 18.76
C VAL A 274 -15.40 10.11 19.90
N GLY A 275 -16.30 9.13 19.79
CA GLY A 275 -16.22 7.90 20.58
C GLY A 275 -15.25 6.93 19.91
N VAL A 276 -14.33 6.34 20.69
CA VAL A 276 -13.31 5.43 20.16
C VAL A 276 -13.07 4.26 21.10
N HIS A 277 -13.12 3.06 20.54
CA HIS A 277 -12.64 1.86 21.18
C HIS A 277 -11.15 1.65 20.87
N ARG A 278 -10.32 1.54 21.92
CA ARG A 278 -8.86 1.40 21.81
C ARG A 278 -8.43 0.04 22.34
N THR A 279 -7.59 -0.65 21.58
CA THR A 279 -7.05 -1.96 21.98
C THR A 279 -5.58 -2.09 21.59
N GLU A 280 -4.87 -2.94 22.30
CA GLU A 280 -3.53 -3.38 21.91
C GLU A 280 -3.65 -4.62 21.03
N VAL A 281 -2.86 -4.67 19.96
CA VAL A 281 -2.81 -5.78 19.01
C VAL A 281 -1.35 -6.17 18.77
N GLU A 282 -1.10 -7.46 18.63
CA GLU A 282 0.21 -7.98 18.20
C GLU A 282 0.02 -8.83 16.94
N SER A 283 0.89 -8.62 15.96
CA SER A 283 0.92 -9.37 14.70
C SER A 283 2.37 -9.51 14.22
N PRO A 284 2.83 -10.70 13.82
CA PRO A 284 4.23 -10.88 13.44
C PRO A 284 4.49 -10.64 11.95
N ASN A 285 5.62 -10.03 11.61
CA ASN A 285 6.27 -10.28 10.33
C ASN A 285 6.83 -11.73 10.31
N VAL A 286 7.02 -12.31 9.13
CA VAL A 286 7.65 -13.63 8.91
C VAL A 286 8.89 -13.47 8.04
N ALA A 287 10.05 -13.89 8.53
CA ALA A 287 11.33 -13.70 7.85
C ALA A 287 12.16 -14.99 7.76
N GLY A 288 12.73 -15.26 6.58
CA GLY A 288 13.58 -16.41 6.30
C GLY A 288 14.73 -16.09 5.33
N ILE A 289 15.86 -16.78 5.47
CA ILE A 289 17.07 -16.53 4.67
C ILE A 289 17.44 -17.75 3.84
N VAL A 290 17.72 -17.51 2.55
CA VAL A 290 18.55 -18.39 1.72
C VAL A 290 20.00 -17.91 1.82
N PRO A 291 20.91 -18.68 2.44
CA PRO A 291 22.27 -18.22 2.69
C PRO A 291 23.10 -18.17 1.40
N GLY A 292 23.81 -17.05 1.22
CA GLY A 292 24.80 -16.88 0.16
C GLY A 292 26.01 -17.80 0.29
N SER A 293 26.69 -18.02 -0.82
CA SER A 293 27.85 -18.92 -0.93
C SER A 293 29.20 -18.22 -0.90
N ASP A 294 29.25 -16.93 -1.20
CA ASP A 294 30.50 -16.16 -1.26
C ASP A 294 30.91 -15.73 0.16
N PRO A 295 32.11 -16.09 0.66
CA PRO A 295 32.52 -15.76 2.03
C PRO A 295 32.55 -14.27 2.36
N LYS A 296 32.64 -13.39 1.35
CA LYS A 296 32.65 -11.93 1.52
C LYS A 296 31.27 -11.30 1.35
N LEU A 297 30.42 -11.89 0.50
CA LEU A 297 29.13 -11.31 0.14
C LEU A 297 27.93 -11.98 0.81
N LYS A 298 28.09 -13.16 1.40
CA LYS A 298 26.98 -13.89 2.04
C LYS A 298 26.30 -13.14 3.19
N ASP A 299 26.99 -12.18 3.80
CA ASP A 299 26.44 -11.33 4.86
C ASP A 299 25.88 -10.01 4.29
N GLU A 300 25.66 -9.93 2.97
CA GLU A 300 24.85 -8.93 2.29
C GLU A 300 23.52 -9.57 1.86
N TYR A 301 22.44 -8.79 1.96
CA TYR A 301 21.07 -9.31 1.80
C TYR A 301 20.32 -8.55 0.70
N VAL A 302 19.86 -9.30 -0.29
CA VAL A 302 18.78 -8.84 -1.19
C VAL A 302 17.46 -9.22 -0.51
N VAL A 303 16.63 -8.23 -0.20
CA VAL A 303 15.32 -8.45 0.40
C VAL A 303 14.28 -8.70 -0.69
N LEU A 304 13.46 -9.74 -0.51
CA LEU A 304 12.21 -9.93 -1.24
C LEU A 304 11.07 -9.76 -0.23
N SER A 305 10.22 -8.74 -0.41
CA SER A 305 9.11 -8.45 0.50
C SER A 305 7.74 -8.57 -0.16
N ALA A 306 6.73 -8.87 0.66
CA ALA A 306 5.31 -8.79 0.33
C ALA A 306 4.52 -8.71 1.63
N HIS A 307 3.32 -8.13 1.63
CA HIS A 307 2.44 -8.18 2.80
C HIS A 307 1.54 -9.42 2.77
N LEU A 308 1.04 -9.78 3.96
CA LEU A 308 0.19 -10.96 4.18
C LEU A 308 -1.19 -10.63 4.75
N ASP A 309 -1.33 -9.44 5.33
CA ASP A 309 -2.61 -8.99 5.86
C ASP A 309 -3.45 -8.36 4.76
N HIS A 310 -4.74 -8.72 4.78
CA HIS A 310 -5.75 -8.03 4.00
C HIS A 310 -6.81 -7.41 4.93
N VAL A 311 -7.95 -6.98 4.39
CA VAL A 311 -8.98 -6.22 5.13
C VAL A 311 -9.65 -7.05 6.25
N GLY A 312 -9.87 -8.34 6.05
CA GLY A 312 -10.55 -9.22 7.01
C GLY A 312 -12.06 -9.37 6.81
N VAL A 313 -12.81 -9.38 7.92
CA VAL A 313 -14.27 -9.41 7.90
C VAL A 313 -14.79 -7.97 8.01
N GLY A 314 -15.62 -7.56 7.07
CA GLY A 314 -16.12 -6.19 6.98
C GLY A 314 -17.58 -6.07 6.63
N ARG A 315 -18.00 -4.85 6.26
CA ARG A 315 -19.38 -4.61 5.82
C ARG A 315 -19.66 -5.45 4.58
N PRO A 316 -20.80 -6.17 4.53
CA PRO A 316 -21.07 -7.04 3.40
C PRO A 316 -21.26 -6.27 2.09
N ILE A 317 -20.67 -6.76 1.00
CA ILE A 317 -20.92 -6.30 -0.37
C ILE A 317 -21.58 -7.45 -1.12
N LYS A 318 -22.79 -7.21 -1.65
CA LYS A 318 -23.59 -8.24 -2.34
C LYS A 318 -23.80 -9.53 -1.50
N GLY A 319 -23.83 -9.40 -0.18
CA GLY A 319 -24.10 -10.50 0.76
C GLY A 319 -22.86 -11.20 1.30
N ASP A 320 -21.66 -10.90 0.78
CA ASP A 320 -20.40 -11.44 1.29
C ASP A 320 -19.68 -10.42 2.16
N SER A 321 -19.12 -10.86 3.29
CA SER A 321 -18.44 -10.05 4.30
C SER A 321 -16.97 -10.37 4.47
N ILE A 322 -16.46 -11.42 3.82
CA ILE A 322 -15.06 -11.82 3.90
C ILE A 322 -14.32 -11.15 2.75
N TYR A 323 -13.25 -10.42 3.06
CA TYR A 323 -12.39 -9.78 2.08
C TYR A 323 -11.18 -10.70 1.93
N ASN A 324 -11.23 -11.63 0.97
CA ASN A 324 -10.28 -12.74 0.88
C ASN A 324 -8.89 -12.32 0.39
N GLY A 325 -8.78 -11.31 -0.45
CA GLY A 325 -7.49 -10.79 -0.90
C GLY A 325 -6.67 -11.79 -1.68
N ALA A 326 -7.23 -12.32 -2.78
CA ALA A 326 -6.55 -13.29 -3.63
C ALA A 326 -5.47 -12.65 -4.52
N MET A 327 -5.71 -11.44 -5.04
CA MET A 327 -4.68 -10.65 -5.71
C MET A 327 -4.02 -9.68 -4.73
N ASP A 328 -4.83 -8.91 -4.00
CA ASP A 328 -4.40 -8.04 -2.92
C ASP A 328 -4.57 -8.79 -1.60
N ASP A 329 -3.67 -9.69 -1.22
CA ASP A 329 -2.22 -9.64 -1.43
C ASP A 329 -1.57 -10.99 -1.68
N ALA A 330 -2.36 -12.06 -1.65
CA ALA A 330 -1.87 -13.43 -1.69
C ALA A 330 -1.04 -13.72 -2.96
N SER A 331 -1.27 -12.98 -4.05
CA SER A 331 -0.48 -13.05 -5.29
C SER A 331 1.02 -12.82 -5.05
N GLY A 332 1.37 -11.81 -4.25
CA GLY A 332 2.76 -11.47 -3.95
C GLY A 332 3.42 -12.48 -3.03
N VAL A 333 2.71 -12.89 -1.98
CA VAL A 333 3.20 -13.95 -1.07
C VAL A 333 3.42 -15.25 -1.84
N ALA A 334 2.50 -15.63 -2.74
CA ALA A 334 2.63 -16.81 -3.59
C ALA A 334 3.88 -16.74 -4.49
N THR A 335 4.19 -15.59 -5.08
CA THR A 335 5.42 -15.37 -5.86
C THR A 335 6.66 -15.59 -5.00
N LEU A 336 6.69 -15.08 -3.77
CA LEU A 336 7.84 -15.24 -2.87
C LEU A 336 8.02 -16.69 -2.42
N LEU A 337 6.93 -17.40 -2.12
CA LEU A 337 6.98 -18.83 -1.80
C LEU A 337 7.46 -19.68 -3.00
N ASP A 338 6.97 -19.37 -4.20
CA ASP A 338 7.40 -20.01 -5.45
C ASP A 338 8.91 -19.82 -5.70
N ILE A 339 9.40 -18.59 -5.52
CA ILE A 339 10.81 -18.24 -5.66
C ILE A 339 11.67 -18.95 -4.60
N ALA A 340 11.22 -19.02 -3.35
CA ALA A 340 11.92 -19.73 -2.28
C ALA A 340 12.12 -21.23 -2.64
N GLU A 341 11.07 -21.90 -3.13
CA GLU A 341 11.16 -23.29 -3.59
C GLU A 341 12.12 -23.45 -4.78
N ARG A 342 12.11 -22.53 -5.74
CA ARG A 342 13.04 -22.57 -6.88
C ARG A 342 14.49 -22.40 -6.45
N LEU A 343 14.78 -21.47 -5.55
CA LEU A 343 16.12 -21.26 -5.01
C LEU A 343 16.59 -22.48 -4.20
N HIS A 344 15.68 -23.18 -3.51
CA HIS A 344 15.99 -24.43 -2.83
C HIS A 344 16.49 -25.52 -3.79
N HIS A 345 15.85 -25.64 -4.96
CA HIS A 345 16.18 -26.63 -5.98
C HIS A 345 17.26 -26.18 -6.97
N ALA A 346 17.70 -24.92 -6.89
CA ALA A 346 18.74 -24.39 -7.76
C ALA A 346 20.09 -25.08 -7.51
N LYS A 347 20.78 -25.46 -8.60
CA LYS A 347 22.10 -26.10 -8.52
C LYS A 347 23.21 -25.13 -8.13
N THR A 348 23.04 -23.86 -8.52
CA THR A 348 24.01 -22.79 -8.26
C THR A 348 23.49 -21.97 -7.09
N LYS A 349 24.34 -21.80 -6.07
CA LYS A 349 24.03 -20.92 -4.95
C LYS A 349 24.36 -19.49 -5.32
N LEU A 350 23.53 -18.57 -4.84
CA LEU A 350 23.77 -17.14 -4.98
C LEU A 350 24.99 -16.71 -4.16
N ARG A 351 25.65 -15.62 -4.54
CA ARG A 351 26.82 -15.09 -3.80
C ARG A 351 26.38 -14.38 -2.52
N ARG A 352 25.43 -13.45 -2.63
CA ARG A 352 24.74 -12.81 -1.50
C ARG A 352 23.63 -13.70 -0.95
N SER A 353 23.23 -13.43 0.29
CA SER A 353 22.03 -14.02 0.85
C SER A 353 20.78 -13.35 0.29
N VAL A 354 19.69 -14.11 0.22
CA VAL A 354 18.35 -13.57 -0.06
C VAL A 354 17.53 -13.67 1.22
N LEU A 355 16.97 -12.54 1.65
CA LEU A 355 16.16 -12.41 2.85
C LEU A 355 14.69 -12.19 2.44
N PHE A 356 13.85 -13.17 2.71
CA PHE A 356 12.42 -13.08 2.48
C PHE A 356 11.77 -12.43 3.69
N VAL A 357 10.95 -11.40 3.49
CA VAL A 357 10.28 -10.65 4.55
C VAL A 357 8.81 -10.49 4.20
N ILE A 358 7.97 -11.33 4.79
CA ILE A 358 6.53 -11.27 4.65
C ILE A 358 5.97 -10.42 5.80
N VAL A 359 5.39 -9.27 5.50
CA VAL A 359 5.06 -8.26 6.52
C VAL A 359 3.59 -8.30 6.93
N THR A 360 3.32 -7.75 8.11
CA THR A 360 1.97 -7.48 8.63
C THR A 360 1.66 -5.97 8.59
N GLY A 361 0.40 -5.58 8.74
CA GLY A 361 0.00 -4.19 8.91
C GLY A 361 0.21 -3.31 7.70
N GLU A 362 0.36 -3.86 6.49
CA GLU A 362 0.46 -3.06 5.26
C GLU A 362 -0.83 -2.28 5.05
N GLU A 363 -1.98 -2.95 5.17
CA GLU A 363 -3.31 -2.37 4.97
C GLU A 363 -3.65 -1.29 6.00
N LYS A 364 -2.92 -1.33 7.13
CA LYS A 364 -3.02 -0.35 8.21
C LYS A 364 -2.08 0.84 8.04
N GLY A 365 -1.27 0.86 6.98
CA GLY A 365 -0.35 1.94 6.63
C GLY A 365 1.13 1.52 6.65
N LEU A 366 1.47 0.39 6.02
CA LEU A 366 2.85 -0.09 5.85
C LEU A 366 3.57 -0.34 7.19
N LEU A 367 2.83 -0.77 8.22
CA LEU A 367 3.33 -0.72 9.59
C LEU A 367 4.38 -1.81 9.89
N GLY A 368 4.19 -3.03 9.40
CA GLY A 368 5.15 -4.12 9.62
C GLY A 368 6.46 -3.92 8.87
N SER A 369 6.43 -3.45 7.62
CA SER A 369 7.65 -3.09 6.88
C SER A 369 8.34 -1.86 7.47
N LYS A 370 7.58 -0.88 7.98
CA LYS A 370 8.16 0.26 8.72
C LYS A 370 8.91 -0.21 9.96
N TYR A 371 8.31 -1.13 10.72
CA TYR A 371 8.98 -1.72 11.88
C TYR A 371 10.22 -2.52 11.46
N PHE A 372 10.11 -3.39 10.45
CA PHE A 372 11.23 -4.20 9.97
C PHE A 372 12.38 -3.36 9.43
N ALA A 373 12.11 -2.38 8.55
CA ALA A 373 13.15 -1.57 7.94
C ALA A 373 13.92 -0.73 8.98
N THR A 374 13.24 -0.32 10.06
CA THR A 374 13.86 0.42 11.17
C THR A 374 14.57 -0.50 12.17
N HIS A 375 14.02 -1.69 12.42
CA HIS A 375 14.53 -2.72 13.32
C HIS A 375 14.75 -4.05 12.59
N PRO A 376 15.68 -4.10 11.60
CA PRO A 376 15.89 -5.32 10.84
C PRO A 376 16.50 -6.41 11.71
N THR A 377 16.19 -7.67 11.39
CA THR A 377 16.75 -8.84 12.09
C THR A 377 18.17 -9.19 11.64
N VAL A 378 18.65 -8.54 10.57
CA VAL A 378 20.04 -8.49 10.12
C VAL A 378 20.56 -7.07 10.29
N LYS A 379 21.88 -6.83 10.15
CA LYS A 379 22.39 -5.46 10.24
C LYS A 379 21.84 -4.62 9.08
N ARG A 380 21.33 -3.43 9.38
CA ARG A 380 20.68 -2.55 8.39
C ARG A 380 21.60 -2.22 7.21
N ASP A 381 22.87 -1.97 7.47
CA ASP A 381 23.89 -1.63 6.46
C ASP A 381 24.30 -2.80 5.56
N GLN A 382 23.83 -4.01 5.87
CA GLN A 382 24.00 -5.22 5.07
C GLN A 382 22.83 -5.49 4.11
N ILE A 383 21.71 -4.78 4.25
CA ILE A 383 20.60 -4.85 3.29
C ILE A 383 20.99 -4.00 2.08
N VAL A 384 21.19 -4.65 0.93
CA VAL A 384 21.73 -3.98 -0.28
C VAL A 384 20.66 -3.60 -1.30
N ALA A 385 19.51 -4.26 -1.25
CA ALA A 385 18.34 -3.93 -2.07
C ALA A 385 17.07 -4.51 -1.45
N ASP A 386 15.94 -3.93 -1.82
CA ASP A 386 14.60 -4.48 -1.59
C ASP A 386 13.81 -4.61 -2.92
N LEU A 387 13.24 -5.78 -3.16
CA LEU A 387 12.38 -6.06 -4.30
C LEU A 387 11.00 -6.45 -3.77
N ASN A 388 10.12 -5.45 -3.68
CA ASN A 388 8.80 -5.60 -3.09
C ASN A 388 7.76 -6.07 -4.11
N VAL A 389 7.08 -7.17 -3.80
CA VAL A 389 6.03 -7.78 -4.62
C VAL A 389 4.69 -7.63 -3.91
N ASP A 390 4.15 -6.43 -4.02
CA ASP A 390 2.83 -6.05 -3.52
C ASP A 390 2.02 -5.55 -4.70
N MET A 391 0.70 -5.68 -4.58
CA MET A 391 -0.05 -6.64 -5.35
C MET A 391 0.07 -6.42 -6.85
N PHE A 392 0.21 -7.49 -7.60
CA PHE A 392 0.16 -7.43 -9.06
C PHE A 392 -1.11 -8.12 -9.57
N LEU A 393 -1.56 -7.68 -10.75
CA LEU A 393 -2.82 -8.11 -11.35
C LEU A 393 -2.54 -8.89 -12.64
N PRO A 394 -2.35 -10.22 -12.58
CA PRO A 394 -2.18 -11.06 -13.77
C PRO A 394 -3.53 -11.26 -14.46
N LEU A 395 -4.12 -10.20 -15.02
CA LEU A 395 -5.45 -10.24 -15.66
C LEU A 395 -5.37 -10.47 -17.17
N PHE A 396 -4.18 -10.33 -17.74
CA PHE A 396 -3.88 -10.41 -19.17
C PHE A 396 -2.39 -10.73 -19.35
N PRO A 397 -1.95 -11.15 -20.56
CA PRO A 397 -0.56 -11.50 -20.82
C PRO A 397 0.44 -10.38 -20.44
N LEU A 398 1.49 -10.76 -19.72
CA LEU A 398 2.54 -9.83 -19.29
C LEU A 398 3.46 -9.46 -20.47
N HIS A 399 3.19 -8.32 -21.12
CA HIS A 399 4.07 -7.72 -22.12
C HIS A 399 4.78 -6.45 -21.64
N LEU A 400 4.29 -5.89 -20.54
CA LEU A 400 4.72 -4.63 -19.98
C LEU A 400 4.61 -4.71 -18.46
N MET A 401 5.64 -4.28 -17.74
CA MET A 401 5.68 -4.20 -16.30
C MET A 401 5.91 -2.74 -15.89
N THR A 402 5.05 -2.23 -15.02
CA THR A 402 5.24 -0.92 -14.40
C THR A 402 6.09 -1.11 -13.13
N VAL A 403 7.17 -0.34 -13.01
CA VAL A 403 8.11 -0.44 -11.89
C VAL A 403 8.21 0.90 -11.18
N TYR A 404 7.96 0.89 -9.87
CA TYR A 404 8.13 2.03 -8.97
C TYR A 404 9.55 2.03 -8.42
N GLY A 405 10.17 3.21 -8.35
CA GLY A 405 11.61 3.35 -8.02
C GLY A 405 12.56 3.11 -9.19
N LEU A 406 12.02 2.90 -10.39
CA LEU A 406 12.77 2.52 -11.59
C LEU A 406 13.93 3.46 -11.92
N ASP A 407 13.75 4.76 -11.76
CA ASP A 407 14.74 5.76 -12.16
C ASP A 407 15.58 6.26 -10.96
N GLU A 408 15.46 5.64 -9.78
CA GLU A 408 16.13 6.10 -8.56
C GLU A 408 17.48 5.42 -8.31
N SER A 409 17.71 4.23 -8.86
CA SER A 409 18.94 3.46 -8.67
C SER A 409 19.32 2.66 -9.91
N ASP A 410 20.51 2.07 -9.90
CA ASP A 410 20.97 1.17 -10.96
C ASP A 410 20.16 -0.13 -11.07
N LEU A 411 19.34 -0.47 -10.07
CA LEU A 411 18.35 -1.55 -10.13
C LEU A 411 17.42 -1.39 -11.35
N GLY A 412 17.12 -0.16 -11.76
CA GLY A 412 16.30 0.10 -12.94
C GLY A 412 16.91 -0.40 -14.24
N LYS A 413 18.24 -0.28 -14.36
CA LYS A 413 18.98 -0.85 -15.49
C LYS A 413 19.00 -2.38 -15.40
N GLN A 414 19.14 -2.93 -14.20
CA GLN A 414 19.17 -4.38 -13.98
C GLN A 414 17.83 -5.03 -14.35
N VAL A 415 16.69 -4.50 -13.89
CA VAL A 415 15.36 -5.04 -14.24
C VAL A 415 15.11 -5.01 -15.76
N ARG A 416 15.49 -3.92 -16.44
CA ARG A 416 15.40 -3.83 -17.91
C ARG A 416 16.23 -4.90 -18.60
N THR A 417 17.41 -5.18 -18.07
CA THR A 417 18.35 -6.17 -18.63
C THR A 417 17.79 -7.59 -18.51
N VAL A 418 17.24 -7.96 -17.35
CA VAL A 418 16.71 -9.31 -17.13
C VAL A 418 15.34 -9.54 -17.79
N ALA A 419 14.53 -8.49 -17.95
CA ALA A 419 13.21 -8.58 -18.57
C ALA A 419 13.26 -8.61 -20.10
N ALA A 420 14.25 -7.97 -20.73
CA ALA A 420 14.34 -7.85 -22.19
C ALA A 420 14.38 -9.21 -22.93
N PRO A 421 15.17 -10.22 -22.51
CA PRO A 421 15.16 -11.56 -23.13
C PRO A 421 13.81 -12.28 -23.00
N MET A 422 12.97 -11.89 -22.03
CA MET A 422 11.63 -12.45 -21.82
C MET A 422 10.57 -11.75 -22.68
N GLY A 423 10.95 -10.71 -23.45
CA GLY A 423 10.01 -9.91 -24.24
C GLY A 423 9.12 -9.00 -23.39
N ILE A 424 9.49 -8.74 -22.13
CA ILE A 424 8.72 -7.91 -21.20
C ILE A 424 9.35 -6.52 -21.17
N ARG A 425 8.56 -5.51 -21.56
CA ARG A 425 9.00 -4.11 -21.47
C ARG A 425 8.86 -3.61 -20.05
N ILE A 426 9.75 -2.71 -19.65
CA ILE A 426 9.70 -2.04 -18.34
C ILE A 426 9.38 -0.56 -18.54
N GLN A 427 8.43 -0.04 -17.77
CA GLN A 427 8.09 1.39 -17.75
C GLN A 427 8.05 1.95 -16.33
N ALA A 428 8.28 3.25 -16.22
CA ALA A 428 8.04 4.00 -14.99
C ALA A 428 6.53 4.26 -14.81
N ASP A 429 6.16 4.74 -13.62
CA ASP A 429 4.78 5.13 -13.30
C ASP A 429 4.25 6.20 -14.28
N GLN A 430 3.11 5.90 -14.91
CA GLN A 430 2.43 6.79 -15.84
C GLN A 430 1.29 7.60 -15.17
N GLU A 431 0.99 7.33 -13.90
CA GLU A 431 -0.12 7.92 -13.14
C GLU A 431 0.32 8.40 -11.73
N PRO A 432 1.34 9.28 -11.62
CA PRO A 432 1.93 9.69 -10.33
C PRO A 432 0.95 10.37 -9.37
N GLN A 433 -0.17 10.90 -9.86
CA GLN A 433 -1.25 11.46 -9.05
C GLN A 433 -1.94 10.43 -8.14
N ARG A 434 -1.83 9.12 -8.46
CA ARG A 434 -2.33 8.02 -7.63
C ARG A 434 -1.44 7.75 -6.41
N ASN A 435 -0.29 8.42 -6.36
CA ASN A 435 0.67 8.39 -5.26
C ASN A 435 1.19 6.97 -4.93
N ILE A 436 1.18 6.06 -5.91
CA ILE A 436 1.45 4.62 -5.69
C ILE A 436 2.88 4.37 -5.22
N PHE A 437 3.82 5.23 -5.62
CA PHE A 437 5.24 5.13 -5.25
C PHE A 437 5.48 4.97 -3.73
N ILE A 438 4.63 5.56 -2.87
CA ILE A 438 4.73 5.47 -1.40
C ILE A 438 3.62 4.65 -0.74
N ARG A 439 2.80 3.94 -1.52
CA ARG A 439 1.62 3.18 -1.03
C ARG A 439 1.91 1.70 -0.85
N SER A 440 3.18 1.32 -0.72
CA SER A 440 3.57 -0.07 -0.48
C SER A 440 4.94 -0.13 0.20
N ASP A 441 5.30 -1.32 0.68
CA ASP A 441 6.34 -1.58 1.66
C ASP A 441 7.75 -1.15 1.25
N GLN A 442 8.08 -1.12 -0.05
CA GLN A 442 9.39 -0.69 -0.56
C GLN A 442 9.78 0.69 -0.04
N TYR A 443 8.79 1.57 0.16
CA TYR A 443 9.06 2.94 0.58
C TYR A 443 9.71 2.99 1.97
N ASN A 444 9.41 2.04 2.85
CA ASN A 444 10.05 1.97 4.17
C ASN A 444 11.54 1.62 4.08
N PHE A 445 11.93 0.79 3.11
CA PHE A 445 13.33 0.49 2.81
C PHE A 445 14.05 1.69 2.19
N ILE A 446 13.39 2.40 1.25
CA ILE A 446 13.90 3.65 0.67
C ILE A 446 14.20 4.70 1.76
N ARG A 447 13.31 4.86 2.74
CA ARG A 447 13.52 5.78 3.88
C ARG A 447 14.70 5.40 4.77
N GLN A 448 15.17 4.16 4.69
CA GLN A 448 16.35 3.65 5.39
C GLN A 448 17.61 3.63 4.49
N GLY A 449 17.52 4.18 3.28
CA GLY A 449 18.64 4.32 2.36
C GLY A 449 18.90 3.08 1.49
N VAL A 450 17.98 2.11 1.47
CA VAL A 450 18.09 0.89 0.68
C VAL A 450 17.49 1.12 -0.72
N PRO A 451 18.25 0.92 -1.82
CA PRO A 451 17.69 0.92 -3.17
C PRO A 451 16.57 -0.10 -3.29
N SER A 452 15.37 0.34 -3.68
CA SER A 452 14.18 -0.51 -3.65
C SER A 452 13.32 -0.36 -4.89
N LEU A 453 12.69 -1.44 -5.33
CA LEU A 453 11.74 -1.47 -6.45
C LEU A 453 10.42 -2.12 -6.02
N ALA A 454 9.31 -1.69 -6.61
CA ALA A 454 8.03 -2.39 -6.54
C ALA A 454 7.41 -2.56 -7.93
N PHE A 455 6.70 -3.68 -8.14
CA PHE A 455 6.38 -4.18 -9.48
C PHE A 455 4.88 -4.40 -9.65
N LYS A 456 4.33 -3.97 -10.80
CA LYS A 456 2.94 -4.24 -11.18
C LYS A 456 2.89 -4.76 -12.62
N VAL A 457 1.91 -5.59 -12.94
CA VAL A 457 1.55 -5.88 -14.34
C VAL A 457 1.12 -4.55 -14.98
N GLY A 458 1.83 -4.14 -16.02
CA GLY A 458 1.66 -2.85 -16.67
C GLY A 458 0.78 -2.91 -17.90
N TYR A 459 0.25 -1.74 -18.27
CA TYR A 459 -0.56 -1.50 -19.46
C TYR A 459 -0.15 -0.17 -20.09
N GLU A 460 -0.50 0.01 -21.37
CA GLU A 460 -0.38 1.30 -22.06
C GLU A 460 -1.69 2.08 -21.90
N LYS A 461 -1.62 3.42 -21.96
CA LYS A 461 -2.82 4.25 -21.88
C LYS A 461 -3.70 4.08 -23.11
N GLY A 462 -5.00 3.98 -22.89
CA GLY A 462 -6.03 3.82 -23.92
C GLY A 462 -6.22 2.37 -24.41
N THR A 463 -5.57 1.38 -23.79
CA THR A 463 -5.69 -0.02 -24.22
C THR A 463 -6.77 -0.79 -23.46
N PRO A 464 -7.26 -1.94 -23.98
CA PRO A 464 -8.18 -2.81 -23.26
C PRO A 464 -7.62 -3.28 -21.91
N GLU A 465 -6.31 -3.50 -21.81
CA GLU A 465 -5.63 -3.91 -20.57
C GLU A 465 -5.76 -2.83 -19.48
N GLU A 466 -5.64 -1.54 -19.83
CA GLU A 466 -5.92 -0.44 -18.90
C GLU A 466 -7.37 -0.51 -18.41
N ALA A 467 -8.33 -0.70 -19.32
CA ALA A 467 -9.74 -0.77 -18.96
C ALA A 467 -10.02 -1.96 -18.03
N THR A 468 -9.44 -3.13 -18.30
CA THR A 468 -9.56 -4.33 -17.44
C THR A 468 -8.95 -4.10 -16.07
N ALA A 469 -7.75 -3.53 -15.98
CA ALA A 469 -7.11 -3.24 -14.69
C ALA A 469 -7.90 -2.21 -13.88
N LYS A 470 -8.39 -1.13 -14.51
CA LYS A 470 -9.22 -0.11 -13.85
C LYS A 470 -10.57 -0.65 -13.41
N GLN A 471 -11.17 -1.54 -14.19
CA GLN A 471 -12.40 -2.22 -13.78
C GLN A 471 -12.16 -3.09 -12.56
N TRP A 472 -11.08 -3.86 -12.54
CA TRP A 472 -10.70 -4.66 -11.38
C TRP A 472 -10.53 -3.80 -10.13
N LEU A 473 -9.78 -2.69 -10.22
CA LEU A 473 -9.58 -1.77 -9.10
C LEU A 473 -10.90 -1.19 -8.59
N LYS A 474 -11.81 -0.84 -9.49
CA LYS A 474 -13.12 -0.31 -9.13
C LYS A 474 -14.00 -1.34 -8.42
N GLU A 475 -13.99 -2.58 -8.87
CA GLU A 475 -14.95 -3.61 -8.48
C GLU A 475 -14.45 -4.62 -7.45
N ARG A 476 -13.13 -4.82 -7.33
CA ARG A 476 -12.52 -5.93 -6.58
C ARG A 476 -11.47 -5.51 -5.56
N TYR A 477 -10.67 -4.48 -5.84
CA TYR A 477 -9.68 -3.98 -4.86
C TYR A 477 -10.33 -3.63 -3.53
N HIS A 478 -9.90 -4.23 -2.42
CA HIS A 478 -10.54 -4.07 -1.10
C HIS A 478 -12.04 -4.38 -1.13
N ALA A 479 -12.42 -5.49 -1.76
CA ALA A 479 -13.79 -5.99 -1.79
C ALA A 479 -13.82 -7.52 -1.65
N PRO A 480 -14.93 -8.11 -1.18
CA PRO A 480 -15.10 -9.56 -1.13
C PRO A 480 -14.90 -10.26 -2.46
N SER A 481 -15.14 -9.57 -3.57
CA SER A 481 -14.91 -10.07 -4.93
C SER A 481 -13.43 -10.17 -5.32
N ASP A 482 -12.47 -9.79 -4.48
CA ASP A 482 -11.08 -10.23 -4.62
C ASP A 482 -10.92 -11.65 -4.04
N ASP A 483 -11.57 -12.60 -4.70
CA ASP A 483 -11.66 -14.01 -4.32
C ASP A 483 -10.97 -14.93 -5.35
N ILE A 484 -11.01 -16.23 -5.12
CA ILE A 484 -10.42 -17.23 -6.03
C ILE A 484 -11.26 -17.49 -7.30
N HIS A 485 -12.43 -16.87 -7.45
CA HIS A 485 -13.33 -17.06 -8.59
C HIS A 485 -13.16 -15.99 -9.68
N GLN A 486 -12.22 -15.07 -9.49
CA GLN A 486 -11.92 -14.03 -10.45
C GLN A 486 -11.04 -14.52 -11.63
N PRO A 487 -11.00 -13.78 -12.76
CA PRO A 487 -10.12 -14.10 -13.88
C PRO A 487 -8.65 -13.96 -13.52
N VAL A 488 -7.84 -14.93 -13.94
CA VAL A 488 -6.38 -14.95 -13.75
C VAL A 488 -5.69 -15.51 -14.99
N ASP A 489 -4.76 -14.76 -15.56
CA ASP A 489 -3.78 -15.21 -16.54
C ASP A 489 -2.59 -15.85 -15.82
N LEU A 490 -2.65 -17.19 -15.69
CA LEU A 490 -1.61 -17.95 -15.01
C LEU A 490 -0.24 -17.87 -15.69
N LYS A 491 -0.20 -17.60 -17.01
CA LYS A 491 1.07 -17.41 -17.71
C LYS A 491 1.70 -16.08 -17.32
N ALA A 492 0.90 -15.01 -17.21
CA ALA A 492 1.35 -13.71 -16.75
C ALA A 492 1.91 -13.78 -15.32
N ALA A 493 1.28 -14.53 -14.41
CA ALA A 493 1.81 -14.78 -13.07
C ALA A 493 3.18 -15.48 -13.10
N VAL A 494 3.30 -16.56 -13.88
CA VAL A 494 4.58 -17.28 -14.02
C VAL A 494 5.68 -16.41 -14.65
N ASP A 495 5.33 -15.59 -15.64
CA ASP A 495 6.30 -14.70 -16.28
C ASP A 495 6.70 -13.54 -15.35
N PHE A 496 5.79 -13.07 -14.50
CA PHE A 496 6.09 -12.12 -13.44
C PHE A 496 7.11 -12.71 -12.46
N ASP A 497 6.88 -13.92 -11.93
CA ASP A 497 7.78 -14.64 -11.03
C ASP A 497 9.19 -14.80 -11.63
N LYS A 498 9.28 -15.09 -12.94
CA LYS A 498 10.56 -15.20 -13.65
C LYS A 498 11.33 -13.89 -13.65
N VAL A 499 10.67 -12.75 -13.86
CA VAL A 499 11.33 -11.44 -13.85
C VAL A 499 11.86 -11.13 -12.45
N ILE A 500 11.05 -11.36 -11.41
CA ILE A 500 11.47 -11.12 -10.02
C ILE A 500 12.65 -12.02 -9.63
N LEU A 501 12.57 -13.32 -9.95
CA LEU A 501 13.67 -14.27 -9.70
C LEU A 501 14.94 -13.84 -10.44
N ALA A 502 14.86 -13.57 -11.74
CA ALA A 502 16.03 -13.21 -12.54
C ALA A 502 16.68 -11.91 -12.04
N LEU A 503 15.88 -10.95 -11.59
CA LEU A 503 16.39 -9.72 -10.97
C LEU A 503 17.07 -10.01 -9.63
N ALA A 504 16.44 -10.80 -8.76
CA ALA A 504 17.03 -11.19 -7.47
C ALA A 504 18.36 -11.92 -7.67
N GLU A 505 18.43 -12.84 -8.63
CA GLU A 505 19.66 -13.57 -9.00
C GLU A 505 20.74 -12.64 -9.55
N ALA A 506 20.37 -11.67 -10.41
CA ALA A 506 21.30 -10.70 -10.96
C ALA A 506 21.91 -9.81 -9.85
N VAL A 507 21.08 -9.27 -8.96
CA VAL A 507 21.53 -8.44 -7.82
C VAL A 507 22.38 -9.27 -6.86
N ALA A 508 21.93 -10.48 -6.51
CA ALA A 508 22.61 -11.33 -5.53
C ALA A 508 23.97 -11.85 -6.03
N ASN A 509 24.19 -11.89 -7.34
CA ASN A 509 25.45 -12.36 -7.95
C ASN A 509 26.36 -11.24 -8.46
N ALA A 510 25.90 -9.98 -8.50
CA ALA A 510 26.71 -8.84 -8.93
C ALA A 510 27.97 -8.67 -8.06
N ASP A 511 29.07 -8.15 -8.62
CA ASP A 511 30.27 -7.87 -7.83
C ASP A 511 30.06 -6.69 -6.86
N GLU A 512 29.31 -5.69 -7.31
CA GLU A 512 29.08 -4.45 -6.57
C GLU A 512 27.67 -4.42 -5.96
N ARG A 513 27.49 -3.59 -4.94
CA ARG A 513 26.18 -3.28 -4.39
C ARG A 513 25.40 -2.41 -5.39
N PRO A 514 24.07 -2.54 -5.43
CA PRO A 514 23.22 -1.53 -6.07
C PRO A 514 23.50 -0.14 -5.51
N ARG A 515 23.40 0.87 -6.37
CA ARG A 515 23.69 2.27 -6.03
C ARG A 515 22.56 3.18 -6.43
N TRP A 516 22.35 4.21 -5.62
CA TRP A 516 21.46 5.30 -6.00
C TRP A 516 22.02 6.06 -7.20
N ASN A 517 21.14 6.54 -8.06
CA ASN A 517 21.55 7.44 -9.13
C ASN A 517 22.00 8.78 -8.53
N SER A 518 22.97 9.45 -9.17
CA SER A 518 23.56 10.69 -8.63
C SER A 518 22.55 11.84 -8.49
N ASP A 519 21.51 11.83 -9.31
CA ASP A 519 20.40 12.77 -9.33
C ASP A 519 19.18 12.28 -8.52
N SER A 520 19.21 11.05 -7.99
CA SER A 520 18.14 10.56 -7.14
C SER A 520 18.09 11.35 -5.84
N PHE A 521 16.89 11.82 -5.53
CA PHE A 521 16.58 12.47 -4.26
C PHE A 521 16.79 11.52 -3.07
N PHE A 522 16.46 10.24 -3.23
CA PHE A 522 16.45 9.28 -2.13
C PHE A 522 17.84 8.83 -1.69
N ARG A 523 18.89 9.12 -2.49
CA ARG A 523 20.29 8.89 -2.08
C ARG A 523 20.65 9.57 -0.75
N ARG A 524 19.94 10.64 -0.37
CA ARG A 524 20.12 11.33 0.91
C ARG A 524 19.89 10.46 2.14
N PHE A 525 19.12 9.37 1.99
CA PHE A 525 18.86 8.41 3.05
C PHE A 525 19.95 7.33 3.14
N ALA A 526 20.83 7.21 2.13
CA ALA A 526 21.92 6.26 2.15
C ALA A 526 22.85 6.53 3.34
N THR A 527 23.21 5.46 4.05
CA THR A 527 24.11 5.53 5.20
C THR A 527 25.58 5.31 4.81
N HIS A 528 25.83 4.94 3.55
CA HIS A 528 27.16 4.80 2.96
C HIS A 528 27.43 6.00 2.05
N ALA A 529 28.65 6.54 2.10
CA ALA A 529 29.12 7.45 1.06
C ALA A 529 29.40 6.60 -0.19
N ASP A 530 28.65 6.85 -1.27
CA ASP A 530 28.89 6.24 -2.59
C ASP A 530 30.26 6.61 -3.18
#